data_AF-A0A6N3FE33-F1
#
_entry.id   AF-A0A6N3FE33-F1
#
_cell.length_a   1.000
_cell.length_b   1.000
_cell.length_c   1.000
_cell.angle_alpha   90.00
_cell.angle_beta   90.00
_cell.angle_gamma   90.00
#
_symmetry.space_group_name_H-M   'P 1'
#
loop_
_entity.id
_entity.type
_entity.pdbx_description
1 polymer ?
#
loop_
_entity_poly.entity_id
_entity_poly.type
_entity_poly.pdbx_seq_one_letter_code
_entity_poly.pdbx_strand_id
1 'polypeptide(L)'
;MSISDYPGVLSSLVAEYPENKQALDYLLCYYLLNENLNSFKNTFDTYYKGKFEVVPRLYEEALVQVLSKSSDEEVAGYQIPQDVIENYQDYIHCKSGRKAKEELRERYSSTYWYYSDYIH
;
A
#
# COMPACT_ATOMS: atom_id res chain seq x y z
N MET A 1 19.79 22.39 6.54
CA MET A 1 19.16 21.21 5.95
C MET A 1 17.66 21.44 6.09
N SER A 2 16.98 21.79 5.00
CA SER A 2 15.52 21.97 5.03
C SER A 2 14.89 20.60 5.28
N ILE A 3 13.84 20.56 6.09
CA ILE A 3 13.05 19.35 6.41
C ILE A 3 12.43 18.71 5.13
N SER A 4 12.52 19.38 3.97
CA SER A 4 11.95 18.99 2.68
C SER A 4 12.62 17.82 1.94
N ASP A 5 13.85 17.41 2.29
CA ASP A 5 14.58 16.36 1.53
C ASP A 5 14.57 14.97 2.21
N TYR A 6 13.72 14.80 3.22
CA TYR A 6 13.60 13.56 4.00
C TYR A 6 13.39 12.27 3.16
N PRO A 7 12.53 12.22 2.12
CA PRO A 7 12.38 11.02 1.30
C PRO A 7 13.62 10.70 0.46
N GLY A 8 14.40 11.71 0.06
CA GLY A 8 15.66 11.51 -0.66
C GLY A 8 16.70 10.84 0.24
N VAL A 9 16.84 11.32 1.48
CA VAL A 9 17.74 10.73 2.48
C VAL A 9 17.34 9.29 2.82
N LEU A 10 16.03 9.04 3.03
CA LEU A 10 15.53 7.69 3.29
C LEU A 10 15.76 6.75 2.10
N SER A 11 15.55 7.22 0.87
CA SER A 11 15.80 6.44 -0.34
C SER A 11 17.28 6.05 -0.45
N SER A 12 18.21 6.99 -0.22
CA SER A 12 19.64 6.67 -0.17
C SER A 12 19.98 5.68 0.94
N LEU A 13 19.40 5.85 2.14
CA LEU A 13 19.63 4.95 3.28
C LEU A 13 19.15 3.53 2.99
N VAL A 14 17.98 3.36 2.37
CA VAL A 14 17.44 2.05 1.97
C VAL A 14 18.27 1.42 0.85
N ALA A 15 18.79 2.23 -0.09
CA ALA A 15 19.65 1.74 -1.15
C ALA A 15 21.00 1.25 -0.62
N GLU A 16 21.55 1.91 0.41
CA GLU A 16 22.83 1.55 1.04
C GLU A 16 22.67 0.39 2.05
N TYR A 17 21.58 0.35 2.80
CA TYR A 17 21.29 -0.66 3.83
C TYR A 17 19.89 -1.28 3.61
N PRO A 18 19.70 -2.12 2.59
CA PRO A 18 18.37 -2.66 2.23
C PRO A 18 17.77 -3.58 3.30
N GLU A 19 18.59 -4.13 4.20
CA GLU A 19 18.15 -4.89 5.38
C GLU A 19 17.61 -4.01 6.52
N ASN A 20 17.81 -2.68 6.46
CA ASN A 20 17.26 -1.75 7.43
C ASN A 20 15.74 -1.63 7.23
N LYS A 21 15.02 -2.59 7.79
CA LYS A 21 13.56 -2.69 7.72
C LYS A 21 12.87 -1.40 8.18
N GLN A 22 13.39 -0.74 9.21
CA GLN A 22 12.78 0.49 9.72
C GLN A 22 12.84 1.62 8.70
N ALA A 23 14.01 1.86 8.10
CA ALA A 23 14.15 2.88 7.05
C ALA A 23 13.25 2.59 5.85
N LEU A 24 13.17 1.32 5.44
CA LEU A 24 12.29 0.87 4.37
C LEU A 24 10.81 1.09 4.71
N ASP A 25 10.37 0.70 5.91
CA ASP A 25 8.99 0.86 6.36
C ASP A 25 8.61 2.35 6.44
N TYR A 26 9.52 3.22 6.92
CA TYR A 26 9.30 4.66 6.90
C TYR A 26 9.14 5.21 5.48
N LEU A 27 9.97 4.76 4.54
CA LEU A 27 9.90 5.20 3.14
C LEU A 27 8.61 4.72 2.45
N LEU A 28 8.23 3.46 2.66
CA LEU A 28 6.98 2.90 2.13
C LEU A 28 5.77 3.63 2.70
N CYS A 29 5.70 3.82 4.02
CA CYS A 29 4.64 4.58 4.66
C CYS A 29 4.59 6.03 4.16
N TYR A 30 5.74 6.68 3.94
CA TYR A 30 5.80 8.01 3.35
C TYR A 30 5.13 8.04 1.97
N TYR A 31 5.38 7.05 1.11
CA TYR A 31 4.71 6.99 -0.20
C TYR A 31 3.21 6.77 -0.10
N LEU A 32 2.76 5.91 0.81
CA LEU A 32 1.33 5.69 1.07
C LEU A 32 0.64 6.95 1.58
N LEU A 33 1.28 7.70 2.49
CA LEU A 33 0.78 8.98 3.01
C LEU A 33 0.69 10.08 1.95
N ASN A 34 1.40 9.96 0.82
CA ASN A 34 1.36 10.93 -0.28
C ASN A 34 0.66 10.37 -1.53
N GLU A 35 -0.07 9.25 -1.37
CA GLU A 35 -0.74 8.51 -2.46
C GLU A 35 0.17 8.17 -3.65
N ASN A 36 1.48 8.11 -3.43
CA ASN A 36 2.44 7.80 -4.47
C ASN A 36 2.60 6.28 -4.60
N LEU A 37 1.52 5.65 -5.05
CA LEU A 37 1.40 4.21 -5.21
C LEU A 37 2.42 3.61 -6.19
N ASN A 38 2.85 4.38 -7.19
CA ASN A 38 3.90 3.97 -8.13
C ASN A 38 5.26 3.84 -7.43
N SER A 39 5.67 4.86 -6.67
CA SER A 39 6.91 4.79 -5.89
C SER A 39 6.85 3.74 -4.79
N PHE A 40 5.69 3.57 -4.16
CA PHE A 40 5.45 2.47 -3.21
C PHE A 40 5.69 1.11 -3.86
N LYS A 41 5.01 0.78 -4.98
CA LYS A 41 5.16 -0.52 -5.67
C LYS A 41 6.60 -0.77 -6.07
N ASN A 42 7.25 0.19 -6.72
CA ASN A 42 8.64 0.05 -7.18
C ASN A 42 9.60 -0.21 -6.02
N THR A 43 9.42 0.51 -4.91
CA THR A 43 10.25 0.35 -3.70
C THR A 43 9.98 -1.01 -3.03
N PHE A 44 8.71 -1.41 -2.96
CA PHE A 44 8.30 -2.71 -2.44
C PHE A 44 8.91 -3.86 -3.26
N ASP A 45 8.78 -3.81 -4.58
CA ASP A 45 9.32 -4.83 -5.50
C ASP A 45 10.85 -4.95 -5.39
N THR A 46 11.55 -3.82 -5.22
CA THR A 46 13.02 -3.78 -5.18
C THR A 46 13.59 -4.22 -3.83
N TYR A 47 12.96 -3.77 -2.74
CA TYR A 47 13.55 -3.84 -1.41
C TYR A 47 12.79 -4.71 -0.41
N TYR A 48 11.49 -4.97 -0.62
CA TYR A 48 10.67 -5.72 0.34
C TYR A 48 10.36 -7.14 -0.14
N LYS A 49 9.93 -7.27 -1.40
CA LYS A 49 9.44 -8.51 -2.00
C LYS A 49 10.52 -9.61 -1.96
N GLY A 50 10.16 -10.75 -1.39
CA GLY A 50 11.07 -11.91 -1.24
C GLY A 50 12.18 -11.74 -0.20
N LYS A 51 12.26 -10.60 0.51
CA LYS A 51 13.28 -10.36 1.57
C LYS A 51 12.71 -10.46 2.98
N PHE A 52 11.42 -10.18 3.15
CA PHE A 52 10.73 -10.29 4.43
C PHE A 52 9.62 -11.34 4.34
N GLU A 53 9.54 -12.20 5.37
CA GLU A 53 8.55 -13.28 5.42
C GLU A 53 7.12 -12.76 5.61
N VAL A 54 6.97 -11.68 6.39
CA VAL A 54 5.66 -11.12 6.74
C VAL A 54 5.48 -9.77 6.04
N VAL A 55 4.40 -9.68 5.26
CA VAL A 55 3.93 -8.44 4.65
C VAL A 55 2.86 -7.83 5.57
N PRO A 56 3.04 -6.59 6.07
CA PRO A 56 2.03 -5.90 6.84
C PRO A 56 0.72 -5.74 6.06
N ARG A 57 -0.41 -5.87 6.76
CA ARG A 57 -1.76 -5.72 6.19
C ARG A 57 -1.94 -4.43 5.38
N LEU A 58 -1.41 -3.32 5.89
CA LEU A 58 -1.40 -2.02 5.21
C LEU A 58 -0.80 -2.10 3.79
N TYR A 59 0.29 -2.86 3.62
CA TYR A 59 0.95 -3.01 2.32
C TYR A 59 0.18 -3.95 1.41
N GLU A 60 -0.41 -5.03 1.95
CA GLU A 60 -1.29 -5.92 1.17
C GLU A 60 -2.47 -5.14 0.58
N GLU A 61 -3.09 -4.27 1.39
CA GLU A 61 -4.18 -3.40 0.97
C GLU A 61 -3.72 -2.41 -0.10
N ALA A 62 -2.60 -1.73 0.08
CA ALA A 62 -2.07 -0.82 -0.95
C ALA A 62 -1.69 -1.55 -2.24
N LEU A 63 -1.13 -2.77 -2.14
CA LEU A 63 -0.76 -3.59 -3.29
C LEU A 63 -1.98 -4.02 -4.11
N VAL A 64 -3.07 -4.47 -3.47
CA VAL A 64 -4.27 -4.86 -4.24
C VAL A 64 -4.90 -3.66 -4.97
N GLN A 65 -4.82 -2.46 -4.38
CA GLN A 65 -5.28 -1.24 -5.05
C GLN A 65 -4.43 -0.93 -6.29
N VAL A 66 -3.10 -0.99 -6.15
CA VAL A 66 -2.15 -0.82 -7.25
C VAL A 66 -2.35 -1.83 -8.37
N LEU A 67 -2.56 -3.10 -8.01
CA LEU A 67 -2.64 -4.22 -8.93
C LEU A 67 -4.05 -4.45 -9.50
N SER A 68 -5.02 -3.61 -9.14
CA SER A 68 -6.42 -3.74 -9.57
C SER A 68 -6.64 -3.74 -11.09
N LYS A 69 -5.64 -3.27 -11.85
CA LYS A 69 -5.63 -3.25 -13.33
C LYS A 69 -4.54 -4.14 -13.95
N SER A 70 -3.80 -4.87 -13.12
CA SER A 70 -2.76 -5.80 -13.55
C SER A 70 -3.35 -7.13 -13.99
N SER A 71 -2.53 -7.98 -14.63
CA SER A 71 -2.96 -9.34 -14.99
C SER A 71 -2.96 -10.26 -13.77
N ASP A 72 -3.74 -11.34 -13.83
CA ASP A 72 -3.83 -12.34 -12.76
C ASP A 72 -2.45 -12.96 -12.43
N GLU A 73 -1.58 -13.14 -13.44
CA GLU A 73 -0.23 -13.64 -13.23
C GLU A 73 0.64 -12.67 -12.43
N GLU A 74 0.51 -11.35 -12.67
CA GLU A 74 1.23 -10.35 -11.89
C GLU A 74 0.73 -10.35 -10.45
N VAL A 75 -0.60 -10.37 -10.24
CA VAL A 75 -1.23 -10.39 -8.91
C VAL A 75 -0.77 -11.63 -8.11
N ALA A 76 -0.79 -12.81 -8.73
CA ALA A 76 -0.35 -14.05 -8.09
C ALA A 76 1.10 -13.98 -7.59
N GLY A 77 1.96 -13.22 -8.28
CA GLY A 77 3.36 -13.01 -7.88
C GLY A 77 3.54 -12.24 -6.58
N TYR A 78 2.49 -11.63 -6.00
CA TYR A 78 2.54 -10.94 -4.71
C TYR A 78 2.02 -11.77 -3.55
N GLN A 79 1.34 -12.89 -3.82
CA GLN A 79 0.77 -13.77 -2.80
C GLN A 79 -0.12 -13.04 -1.79
N ILE A 80 -0.86 -12.01 -2.26
CA ILE A 80 -1.78 -11.24 -1.42
C ILE A 80 -2.87 -12.18 -0.87
N PRO A 81 -3.19 -12.14 0.43
CA PRO A 81 -4.25 -12.95 1.00
C PRO A 81 -5.58 -12.73 0.28
N GLN A 82 -6.31 -13.83 0.04
CA GLN A 82 -7.57 -13.81 -0.70
C GLN A 82 -8.61 -12.90 -0.04
N ASP A 83 -8.64 -12.82 1.30
CA ASP A 83 -9.57 -11.95 2.01
C ASP A 83 -9.30 -10.46 1.74
N VAL A 84 -8.04 -10.05 1.52
CA VAL A 84 -7.71 -8.67 1.11
C VAL A 84 -8.29 -8.38 -0.27
N ILE A 85 -8.14 -9.33 -1.20
CA ILE A 85 -8.61 -9.20 -2.58
C ILE A 85 -10.13 -9.09 -2.61
N GLU A 86 -10.82 -10.00 -1.92
CA GLU A 86 -12.28 -10.01 -1.81
C GLU A 86 -12.81 -8.73 -1.14
N ASN A 87 -12.19 -8.30 -0.04
CA ASN A 87 -12.56 -7.06 0.64
C ASN A 87 -12.38 -5.84 -0.26
N TYR A 88 -11.33 -5.78 -1.07
CA TYR A 88 -11.12 -4.67 -2.01
C TYR A 88 -12.18 -4.67 -3.12
N GLN A 89 -12.51 -5.84 -3.68
CA GLN A 89 -13.55 -5.96 -4.69
C GLN A 89 -14.92 -5.53 -4.15
N ASP A 90 -15.27 -5.96 -2.94
CA ASP A 90 -16.50 -5.55 -2.27
C ASP A 90 -16.49 -4.04 -1.94
N TYR A 91 -15.35 -3.50 -1.48
CA TYR A 91 -15.17 -2.07 -1.25
C TYR A 91 -15.48 -1.24 -2.50
N ILE A 92 -14.90 -1.61 -3.65
CA ILE A 92 -15.15 -0.94 -4.94
C ILE A 92 -16.61 -1.08 -5.38
N HIS A 93 -17.22 -2.25 -5.16
CA HIS A 93 -18.63 -2.49 -5.48
C HIS A 93 -19.56 -1.59 -4.64
N CYS A 94 -19.36 -1.54 -3.32
CA CYS A 94 -20.14 -0.73 -2.39
C CYS A 94 -20.00 0.77 -2.64
N LYS A 95 -18.86 1.24 -3.17
CA LYS A 95 -18.57 2.67 -3.41
C LYS A 95 -19.57 3.37 -4.34
N SER A 96 -20.32 2.62 -5.16
CA SER A 96 -21.27 3.17 -6.14
C SER A 96 -22.68 3.44 -5.58
N GLY A 97 -22.95 3.08 -4.32
CA GLY A 97 -24.26 3.20 -3.69
C GLY A 97 -24.60 4.58 -3.10
N ARG A 98 -25.90 4.91 -2.99
CA ARG A 98 -26.35 6.18 -2.34
C ARG A 98 -25.99 6.30 -0.86
N LYS A 99 -25.80 5.18 -0.14
CA LYS A 99 -25.35 5.11 1.26
C LYS A 99 -23.91 4.61 1.42
N ALA A 100 -23.14 4.60 0.32
CA ALA A 100 -21.80 4.03 0.27
C ALA A 100 -20.90 4.54 1.41
N LYS A 101 -20.92 5.84 1.72
CA LYS A 101 -20.01 6.40 2.72
C LYS A 101 -20.23 5.85 4.14
N GLU A 102 -21.47 5.58 4.54
CA GLU A 102 -21.81 5.05 5.87
C GLU A 102 -21.44 3.57 5.95
N GLU A 103 -21.85 2.78 4.96
CA GLU A 103 -21.56 1.34 4.87
C GLU A 103 -20.05 1.07 4.76
N LEU A 104 -19.33 1.86 3.95
CA LEU A 104 -17.88 1.77 3.81
C LEU A 104 -17.17 2.17 5.10
N ARG A 105 -17.68 3.16 5.85
CA ARG A 105 -17.09 3.55 7.13
C ARG A 105 -17.22 2.43 8.16
N GLU A 106 -18.37 1.80 8.27
CA GLU A 106 -18.60 0.73 9.24
C GLU A 106 -17.71 -0.48 8.97
N ARG A 107 -17.52 -0.85 7.69
CA ARG A 107 -16.84 -2.09 7.31
C ARG A 107 -15.35 -1.91 7.02
N TYR A 108 -14.95 -0.74 6.51
CA TYR A 108 -13.64 -0.53 5.91
C TYR A 108 -12.89 0.69 6.48
N SER A 109 -13.37 1.33 7.55
CA SER A 109 -12.66 2.49 8.14
C SER A 109 -11.23 2.22 8.62
N SER A 110 -10.87 0.96 8.84
CA SER A 110 -9.52 0.53 9.21
C SER A 110 -8.63 0.17 8.03
N THR A 111 -9.13 0.20 6.79
CA THR A 111 -8.35 -0.14 5.60
C THR A 111 -7.66 1.08 5.02
N TYR A 112 -6.54 0.83 4.34
CA TYR A 112 -5.83 1.86 3.58
C TYR A 112 -6.72 2.55 2.53
N TRP A 113 -7.59 1.80 1.86
CA TRP A 113 -8.46 2.33 0.80
C TRP A 113 -9.40 3.40 1.34
N TYR A 114 -10.00 3.17 2.51
CA TYR A 114 -10.88 4.15 3.13
C TYR A 114 -10.10 5.38 3.61
N TYR A 115 -8.90 5.19 4.17
CA TYR A 115 -8.02 6.29 4.55
C TYR A 115 -7.70 7.19 3.35
N SER A 116 -7.25 6.59 2.23
CA SER A 116 -6.93 7.33 1.00
C SER A 116 -8.16 8.00 0.37
N ASP A 117 -9.32 7.35 0.38
CA ASP A 117 -10.52 7.92 -0.26
C ASP A 117 -11.22 9.04 0.55
N TYR A 118 -11.08 9.06 1.88
CA TYR A 118 -11.93 9.89 2.75
C TYR A 118 -11.23 10.69 3.85
N ILE A 119 -9.98 10.37 4.20
CA ILE A 119 -9.27 11.02 5.30
C ILE A 119 -8.11 11.87 4.77
N HIS A 120 -7.44 11.40 3.72
CA HIS A 120 -6.43 12.18 3.00
C HIS A 120 -7.08 13.27 2.13
#